data_AF-A0A522ECK9-F1
#
_entry.id   AF-A0A522ECK9-F1
#
_cell.length_a   1.000
_cell.length_b   1.000
_cell.length_c   1.000
_cell.angle_alpha   90.00
_cell.angle_beta   90.00
_cell.angle_gamma   90.00
#
_symmetry.space_group_name_H-M   'P 1'
#
loop_
_entity.id
_entity.type
_entity.pdbx_description
1 polymer ?
#
loop_
_entity_poly.entity_id
_entity_poly.type
_entity_poly.pdbx_seq_one_letter_code
_entity_poly.pdbx_strand_id
1 'polypeptide(L)'
;MIGKRGISPLIATIVLIAFAVSLGAVVMSLGSNFGGPKNLDAKECTGMQLQFHALDGQMAKFSGTGPNGFIEFIVDHVGTEPITQIRIRVIGSKGGSTEIFVSDLPDSSIQPGYPLSKKVPYDYDLYGQPKELDVVPLTKRGDKTITCLGNQAQYKVP
;
A
#
# COMPACT_ATOMS: atom_id res chain seq x y z
N MET A 1 61.69 -31.40 9.56
CA MET A 1 60.80 -31.69 8.41
C MET A 1 59.37 -31.72 8.92
N ILE A 2 58.57 -30.71 8.57
CA ILE A 2 57.19 -30.55 9.05
C ILE A 2 56.29 -31.57 8.33
N GLY A 3 55.83 -32.57 9.07
CA GLY A 3 54.91 -33.60 8.57
C GLY A 3 53.50 -33.03 8.41
N LYS A 4 53.10 -32.71 7.18
CA LYS A 4 51.73 -32.32 6.84
C LYS A 4 50.81 -33.53 7.01
N ARG A 5 50.02 -33.57 8.08
CA ARG A 5 48.93 -34.54 8.23
C ARG A 5 47.80 -34.14 7.29
N GLY A 6 47.59 -34.92 6.24
CA GLY A 6 46.47 -34.75 5.33
C GLY A 6 45.17 -35.00 6.08
N ILE A 7 44.28 -34.00 6.10
CA ILE A 7 42.90 -34.17 6.55
C ILE A 7 42.27 -35.20 5.62
N SER A 8 41.70 -36.27 6.18
CA SER A 8 41.07 -37.33 5.41
C SER A 8 40.01 -36.73 4.48
N PRO A 9 40.07 -36.96 3.15
CA PRO A 9 39.13 -36.40 2.18
C PRO A 9 37.66 -36.67 2.52
N LEU A 10 37.39 -37.78 3.23
CA LEU A 10 36.06 -38.20 3.64
C LEU A 10 35.47 -37.34 4.77
N ILE A 11 36.31 -36.81 5.67
CA ILE A 11 35.84 -35.96 6.77
C ILE A 11 35.50 -34.56 6.22
N ALA A 12 36.29 -34.06 5.27
CA ALA A 12 36.09 -32.75 4.66
C ALA A 12 34.75 -32.66 3.92
N THR A 13 34.33 -33.71 3.22
CA THR A 13 33.06 -33.72 2.48
C THR A 13 31.85 -33.73 3.41
N ILE A 14 31.89 -34.48 4.51
CA ILE A 14 30.79 -34.51 5.49
C ILE A 14 30.61 -33.14 6.14
N VAL A 15 31.71 -32.47 6.49
CA VAL A 15 31.67 -31.11 7.08
C VAL A 15 31.08 -30.10 6.11
N LEU A 16 31.45 -30.16 4.82
CA LEU A 16 30.91 -29.26 3.81
C LEU A 16 29.42 -29.47 3.56
N ILE A 17 28.95 -30.72 3.52
CA ILE A 17 27.53 -31.03 3.34
C ILE A 17 26.71 -30.54 4.55
N ALA A 18 27.18 -30.80 5.78
CA ALA A 18 26.50 -30.35 6.99
C ALA A 18 26.40 -28.82 7.05
N PHE A 19 27.47 -28.12 6.67
CA PHE A 19 27.48 -26.66 6.60
C PHE A 19 26.49 -26.13 5.57
N ALA A 20 26.46 -26.70 4.36
CA ALA A 20 25.53 -26.29 3.31
C ALA A 20 24.06 -26.49 3.71
N VAL A 21 23.73 -27.61 4.36
CA VAL A 21 22.37 -27.88 4.86
C VAL A 21 21.97 -26.90 5.96
N SER A 22 22.89 -26.59 6.88
CA SER A 22 22.62 -25.62 7.96
C SER A 22 22.38 -24.20 7.42
N LEU A 23 23.17 -23.77 6.44
CA LEU A 23 22.96 -22.49 5.75
C LEU A 23 21.63 -22.47 4.98
N GLY A 24 21.27 -23.56 4.31
CA GLY A 24 19.99 -23.67 3.60
C GLY A 24 18.79 -23.45 4.52
N ALA A 25 18.80 -24.05 5.71
CA ALA A 25 17.73 -23.87 6.70
C ALA A 25 17.66 -22.43 7.22
N VAL A 26 18.81 -21.78 7.45
CA VAL A 26 18.88 -20.38 7.90
C VAL A 26 18.36 -19.43 6.81
N VAL A 27 18.75 -19.63 5.55
CA VAL A 27 18.30 -18.81 4.41
C VAL A 27 16.79 -18.97 4.18
N MET A 28 16.24 -20.18 4.31
CA MET A 28 14.78 -20.39 4.23
C MET A 28 14.04 -19.73 5.38
N SER A 29 14.60 -19.79 6.60
CA SER A 29 14.02 -19.14 7.79
C SER A 29 14.10 -17.61 7.74
N LEU A 30 15.15 -17.05 7.13
CA LEU A 30 15.23 -15.62 6.87
C LEU A 30 14.31 -15.22 5.71
N GLY A 31 14.26 -16.01 4.64
CA GLY A 31 13.44 -15.76 3.47
C GLY A 31 11.93 -15.68 3.77
N SER A 32 11.43 -16.47 4.74
CA SER A 32 10.04 -16.36 5.19
C SER A 32 9.76 -15.07 5.98
N ASN A 33 10.77 -14.46 6.59
CA ASN A 33 10.67 -13.19 7.30
C ASN A 33 10.90 -11.96 6.38
N PHE A 34 11.54 -12.15 5.22
CA PHE A 34 11.81 -11.10 4.22
C PHE A 34 10.84 -11.10 3.03
N GLY A 35 9.70 -11.81 3.13
CA GLY A 35 8.58 -11.52 2.24
C GLY A 35 8.26 -10.04 2.36
N GLY A 36 8.43 -9.28 1.27
CA GLY A 36 8.14 -7.84 1.21
C GLY A 36 6.74 -7.50 1.76
N PRO A 37 6.40 -6.21 1.95
CA PRO A 37 5.28 -5.71 2.78
C PRO A 37 3.88 -6.16 2.31
N LYS A 38 3.59 -7.46 2.36
CA LYS A 38 2.38 -8.08 1.83
C LYS A 38 1.63 -8.91 2.85
N ASN A 39 2.22 -9.22 4.03
CA ASN A 39 1.59 -10.15 4.98
C ASN A 39 1.48 -9.67 6.43
N LEU A 40 2.18 -8.60 6.84
CA LEU A 40 1.96 -8.04 8.19
C LEU A 40 0.69 -7.17 8.23
N ASP A 41 0.45 -6.39 7.19
CA ASP A 41 -0.74 -5.52 7.10
C ASP A 41 -2.02 -6.29 6.75
N ALA A 42 -1.94 -7.46 6.10
CA ALA A 42 -3.11 -8.18 5.60
C ALA A 42 -4.08 -8.61 6.72
N LYS A 43 -3.55 -9.05 7.88
CA LYS A 43 -4.38 -9.43 9.03
C LYS A 43 -5.01 -8.21 9.70
N GLU A 44 -4.26 -7.12 9.82
CA GLU A 44 -4.74 -5.88 10.44
C GLU A 44 -5.72 -5.14 9.55
N CYS A 45 -5.64 -5.38 8.24
CA CYS A 45 -6.52 -4.83 7.22
C CYS A 45 -7.75 -5.70 6.92
N THR A 46 -7.89 -6.87 7.56
CA THR A 46 -9.01 -7.77 7.30
C THR A 46 -10.33 -7.08 7.65
N GLY A 47 -11.32 -7.15 6.75
CA GLY A 47 -12.65 -6.58 6.97
C GLY A 47 -12.79 -5.09 6.65
N MET A 48 -11.74 -4.39 6.22
CA MET A 48 -11.88 -3.05 5.66
C MET A 48 -12.07 -3.14 4.15
N GLN A 49 -13.05 -2.44 3.60
CA GLN A 49 -13.24 -2.38 2.14
C GLN A 49 -13.94 -1.07 1.81
N LEU A 50 -13.42 -0.39 0.78
CA LEU A 50 -13.96 0.84 0.24
C LEU A 50 -14.43 0.61 -1.19
N GLN A 51 -15.50 1.29 -1.57
CA GLN A 51 -16.01 1.34 -2.93
C GLN A 51 -16.39 2.78 -3.27
N PHE A 52 -16.16 3.21 -4.52
CA PHE A 52 -16.67 4.51 -4.95
C PHE A 52 -18.18 4.48 -5.13
N HIS A 53 -18.83 5.53 -4.65
CA HIS A 53 -20.22 5.81 -4.94
C HIS A 53 -20.32 6.68 -6.19
N ALA A 54 -21.13 6.27 -7.17
CA ALA A 54 -21.29 7.02 -8.40
C ALA A 54 -22.17 8.28 -8.19
N LEU A 55 -21.66 9.43 -8.60
CA LEU A 55 -22.36 10.71 -8.69
C LEU A 55 -22.61 11.01 -10.17
N ASP A 56 -23.87 10.98 -10.62
CA ASP A 56 -24.24 11.28 -12.01
C ASP A 56 -23.44 10.48 -13.07
N GLY A 57 -23.07 9.23 -12.74
CA GLY A 57 -22.27 8.35 -13.61
C GLY A 57 -20.75 8.52 -13.52
N GLN A 58 -20.26 9.44 -12.68
CA GLN A 58 -18.82 9.62 -12.39
C GLN A 58 -18.52 9.24 -10.93
N MET A 59 -17.37 8.59 -10.68
CA MET A 59 -16.97 8.18 -9.32
C MET A 59 -16.30 9.31 -8.53
N ALA A 60 -15.79 10.31 -9.25
CA ALA A 60 -15.19 11.50 -8.68
C ALA A 60 -15.39 12.68 -9.63
N LYS A 61 -15.55 13.86 -9.05
CA LYS A 61 -15.66 15.14 -9.76
C LYS A 61 -14.35 15.90 -9.64
N PHE A 62 -13.78 16.24 -10.78
CA PHE A 62 -12.55 17.00 -10.91
C PHE A 62 -12.89 18.42 -11.37
N SER A 63 -12.53 19.46 -10.62
CA SER A 63 -12.93 20.83 -10.95
C SER A 63 -11.96 21.87 -10.40
N GLY A 64 -12.11 23.12 -10.87
CA GLY A 64 -11.19 24.23 -10.60
C GLY A 64 -10.01 24.29 -11.57
N THR A 65 -9.08 25.19 -11.32
CA THR A 65 -7.90 25.44 -12.16
C THR A 65 -6.67 25.77 -11.31
N GLY A 66 -5.50 25.37 -11.80
CA GLY A 66 -4.21 25.57 -11.13
C GLY A 66 -4.23 25.17 -9.66
N PRO A 67 -3.74 26.02 -8.73
CA PRO A 67 -3.67 25.71 -7.30
C PRO A 67 -5.03 25.70 -6.59
N ASN A 68 -6.09 26.23 -7.23
CA ASN A 68 -7.44 26.27 -6.67
C ASN A 68 -8.30 25.08 -7.12
N GLY A 69 -7.67 24.06 -7.72
CA GLY A 69 -8.33 22.83 -8.10
C GLY A 69 -8.76 21.99 -6.91
N PHE A 70 -9.72 21.10 -7.15
CA PHE A 70 -10.19 20.16 -6.15
C PHE A 70 -10.73 18.87 -6.77
N ILE A 71 -10.70 17.82 -5.96
CA ILE A 71 -11.27 16.52 -6.26
C ILE A 71 -12.35 16.25 -5.21
N GLU A 72 -13.56 15.99 -5.68
CA GLU A 72 -14.70 15.63 -4.84
C GLU A 72 -15.11 14.19 -5.13
N PHE A 73 -15.25 13.37 -4.10
CA PHE A 73 -15.62 11.97 -4.23
C PHE A 73 -16.43 11.50 -3.03
N ILE A 74 -17.19 10.43 -3.25
CA ILE A 74 -17.89 9.71 -2.21
C ILE A 74 -17.41 8.28 -2.21
N VAL A 75 -17.06 7.77 -1.04
CA VAL A 75 -16.71 6.36 -0.85
C VAL A 75 -17.64 5.73 0.17
N ASP A 76 -18.11 4.53 -0.15
CA ASP A 76 -18.89 3.68 0.72
C ASP A 76 -17.96 2.69 1.42
N HIS A 77 -18.12 2.57 2.73
CA HIS A 77 -17.43 1.51 3.48
C HIS A 77 -18.30 0.25 3.54
N VAL A 78 -17.98 -0.71 2.68
CA VAL A 78 -18.70 -1.99 2.53
C VAL A 78 -18.12 -3.13 3.36
N GLY A 79 -17.08 -2.83 4.17
CA GLY A 79 -16.45 -3.78 5.06
C GLY A 79 -17.14 -3.89 6.42
N THR A 80 -16.55 -4.65 7.32
CA THR A 80 -17.04 -4.94 8.68
C THR A 80 -16.23 -4.25 9.79
N GLU A 81 -15.00 -3.83 9.51
CA GLU A 81 -14.10 -3.20 10.50
C GLU A 81 -13.97 -1.69 10.23
N PRO A 82 -14.08 -0.82 11.26
CA PRO A 82 -14.05 0.62 11.06
C PRO A 82 -12.71 1.11 10.51
N ILE A 83 -12.79 2.10 9.62
CA ILE A 83 -11.63 2.79 9.05
C ILE A 83 -11.42 4.07 9.85
N THR A 84 -10.21 4.28 10.36
CA THR A 84 -9.91 5.46 11.19
C THR A 84 -9.59 6.68 10.34
N GLN A 85 -8.99 6.47 9.18
CA GLN A 85 -8.57 7.53 8.29
C GLN A 85 -8.46 7.00 6.85
N ILE A 86 -8.50 7.86 5.85
CA ILE A 86 -8.20 7.53 4.45
C ILE A 86 -7.03 8.37 3.96
N ARG A 87 -6.24 7.75 3.09
CA ARG A 87 -5.22 8.40 2.27
C ARG A 87 -5.72 8.44 0.85
N ILE A 88 -5.60 9.59 0.21
CA ILE A 88 -5.82 9.68 -1.23
C ILE A 88 -4.49 9.64 -1.96
N ARG A 89 -4.48 8.99 -3.12
CA ARG A 89 -3.39 9.05 -4.09
C ARG A 89 -3.99 9.39 -5.45
N VAL A 90 -3.43 10.38 -6.12
CA VAL A 90 -3.85 10.79 -7.46
C VAL A 90 -2.65 10.69 -8.36
N ILE A 91 -2.82 9.96 -9.46
CA ILE A 91 -1.81 9.87 -10.52
C ILE A 91 -2.25 10.84 -11.62
N GLY A 92 -1.49 11.93 -11.78
CA GLY A 92 -1.72 12.96 -12.77
C GLY A 92 -0.72 12.89 -13.93
N SER A 93 -0.97 13.70 -14.96
CA SER A 93 -0.12 13.80 -16.14
C SER A 93 0.11 15.25 -16.51
N LYS A 94 1.38 15.67 -16.50
CA LYS A 94 1.80 17.03 -16.84
C LYS A 94 2.96 17.01 -17.83
N GLY A 95 2.79 17.63 -19.00
CA GLY A 95 3.86 17.73 -20.00
C GLY A 95 4.45 16.39 -20.45
N GLY A 96 3.66 15.31 -20.45
CA GLY A 96 4.12 13.95 -20.78
C GLY A 96 4.76 13.18 -19.63
N SER A 97 4.93 13.79 -18.45
CA SER A 97 5.43 13.13 -17.23
C SER A 97 4.28 12.70 -16.31
N THR A 98 4.50 11.63 -15.54
CA THR A 98 3.59 11.15 -14.51
C THR A 98 3.90 11.84 -13.19
N GLU A 99 2.89 12.49 -12.62
CA GLU A 99 3.00 13.16 -11.33
C GLU A 99 2.11 12.45 -10.30
N ILE A 100 2.54 12.41 -9.04
CA ILE A 100 1.82 11.70 -7.98
C ILE A 100 1.54 12.67 -6.84
N PHE A 101 0.26 12.86 -6.53
CA PHE A 101 -0.20 13.56 -5.35
C PHE A 101 -0.65 12.55 -4.30
N VAL A 102 -0.21 12.73 -3.06
CA VAL A 102 -0.62 11.91 -1.91
C VAL A 102 -1.02 12.83 -0.78
N SER A 103 -2.18 12.57 -0.17
CA SER A 103 -2.64 13.34 0.98
C SER A 103 -3.39 12.47 1.98
N ASP A 104 -3.07 12.67 3.25
CA ASP A 104 -3.71 12.03 4.39
C ASP A 104 -4.84 12.90 4.89
N LEU A 105 -6.04 12.34 5.04
CA LEU A 105 -7.23 13.09 5.45
C LEU A 105 -7.56 12.77 6.90
N PRO A 106 -7.06 13.48 7.93
CA PRO A 106 -7.24 13.09 9.34
C PRO A 106 -8.71 12.97 9.77
N ASP A 107 -9.60 13.81 9.25
CA ASP A 107 -11.03 13.82 9.61
C ASP A 107 -11.87 12.90 8.72
N SER A 108 -11.41 11.69 8.43
CA SER A 108 -12.04 10.77 7.47
C SER A 108 -12.35 9.38 8.04
N SER A 109 -12.57 9.31 9.35
CA SER A 109 -13.07 8.08 9.95
C SER A 109 -14.44 7.73 9.38
N ILE A 110 -14.64 6.44 9.07
CA ILE A 110 -15.88 5.92 8.52
C ILE A 110 -16.23 4.60 9.21
N GLN A 111 -17.48 4.50 9.66
CA GLN A 111 -18.02 3.27 10.24
C GLN A 111 -18.53 2.33 9.13
N PRO A 112 -18.55 1.00 9.38
CA PRO A 112 -19.13 0.03 8.47
C PRO A 112 -20.55 0.43 8.02
N GLY A 113 -20.79 0.39 6.71
CA GLY A 113 -22.10 0.68 6.11
C GLY A 113 -22.42 2.16 5.89
N TYR A 114 -21.52 3.08 6.24
CA TYR A 114 -21.72 4.51 6.02
C TYR A 114 -20.92 5.03 4.82
N PRO A 115 -21.44 6.05 4.10
CA PRO A 115 -20.70 6.79 3.09
C PRO A 115 -19.84 7.90 3.71
N LEU A 116 -18.77 8.28 3.02
CA LEU A 116 -17.95 9.44 3.34
C LEU A 116 -17.75 10.29 2.09
N SER A 117 -18.18 11.55 2.16
CA SER A 117 -17.93 12.56 1.14
C SER A 117 -16.72 13.42 1.53
N LYS A 118 -15.80 13.60 0.58
CA LYS A 118 -14.63 14.48 0.77
C LYS A 118 -14.39 15.34 -0.46
N LYS A 119 -13.99 16.58 -0.17
CA LYS A 119 -13.43 17.54 -1.13
C LYS A 119 -11.99 17.81 -0.74
N VAL A 120 -11.06 17.49 -1.62
CA VAL A 120 -9.63 17.60 -1.37
C VAL A 120 -9.01 18.58 -2.36
N PRO A 121 -8.20 19.57 -1.91
CA PRO A 121 -7.49 20.45 -2.81
C PRO A 121 -6.53 19.67 -3.70
N TYR A 122 -6.42 20.07 -4.96
CA TYR A 122 -5.56 19.45 -5.95
C TYR A 122 -5.01 20.52 -6.88
N ASP A 123 -3.69 20.62 -6.97
CA ASP A 123 -3.02 21.61 -7.79
C ASP A 123 -2.80 21.07 -9.23
N TYR A 124 -3.60 21.53 -10.18
CA TYR A 124 -3.48 21.14 -11.59
C TYR A 124 -2.21 21.70 -12.24
N ASP A 125 -1.65 22.79 -11.73
CA ASP A 125 -0.41 23.35 -12.26
C ASP A 125 0.77 22.48 -11.83
N LEU A 126 0.72 21.84 -10.66
CA LEU A 126 1.77 20.93 -10.22
C LEU A 126 1.61 19.51 -10.78
N TYR A 127 0.42 18.92 -10.64
CA TYR A 127 0.20 17.50 -10.88
C TYR A 127 -0.45 17.21 -12.25
N GLY A 128 -0.93 18.23 -12.95
CA GLY A 128 -1.55 18.09 -14.26
C GLY A 128 -2.92 17.38 -14.23
N GLN A 129 -3.31 16.82 -15.37
CA GLN A 129 -4.62 16.18 -15.51
C GLN A 129 -4.67 14.83 -14.78
N PRO A 130 -5.63 14.61 -13.86
CA PRO A 130 -5.81 13.33 -13.17
C PRO A 130 -6.10 12.18 -14.15
N LYS A 131 -5.41 11.05 -13.96
CA LYS A 131 -5.61 9.80 -14.71
C LYS A 131 -6.15 8.68 -13.82
N GLU A 132 -5.76 8.67 -12.56
CA GLU A 132 -6.15 7.66 -11.59
C GLU A 132 -6.33 8.30 -10.21
N LEU A 133 -7.38 7.87 -9.50
CA LEU A 133 -7.65 8.22 -8.12
C LEU A 133 -7.76 6.93 -7.30
N ASP A 134 -6.95 6.83 -6.26
CA ASP A 134 -7.00 5.76 -5.27
C ASP A 134 -7.36 6.34 -3.90
N VAL A 135 -8.31 5.69 -3.23
CA VAL A 135 -8.65 5.97 -1.83
C VAL A 135 -8.27 4.74 -1.01
N VAL A 136 -7.24 4.90 -0.18
CA VAL A 136 -6.64 3.83 0.61
C VAL A 136 -7.07 3.96 2.06
N PRO A 137 -7.68 2.91 2.66
CA PRO A 137 -8.00 2.95 4.08
C PRO A 137 -6.76 2.87 4.95
N LEU A 138 -6.79 3.60 6.05
CA LEU A 138 -5.82 3.56 7.14
C LEU A 138 -6.56 3.13 8.41
N THR A 139 -5.91 2.31 9.21
CA THR A 139 -6.40 1.93 10.55
C THR A 139 -5.33 2.23 11.60
N LYS A 140 -5.75 2.35 12.86
CA LYS A 140 -4.83 2.52 14.00
C LYS A 140 -4.89 1.27 14.88
N ARG A 141 -3.72 0.71 15.19
CA ARG A 141 -3.54 -0.34 16.21
C ARG A 141 -2.52 0.14 17.22
N GLY A 142 -3.00 0.51 18.41
CA GLY A 142 -2.19 1.25 19.39
C GLY A 142 -1.73 2.58 18.80
N ASP A 143 -0.42 2.84 18.86
CA ASP A 143 0.20 4.07 18.35
C ASP A 143 0.62 3.99 16.88
N LYS A 144 0.36 2.86 16.20
CA LYS A 144 0.76 2.65 14.81
C LYS A 144 -0.41 2.87 13.86
N THR A 145 -0.19 3.69 12.84
CA THR A 145 -1.08 3.81 11.68
C THR A 145 -0.64 2.80 10.62
N ILE A 146 -1.57 1.93 10.21
CA ILE A 146 -1.35 0.88 9.21
C ILE A 146 -2.08 1.29 7.93
N THR A 147 -1.43 1.10 6.79
CA THR A 147 -1.97 1.45 5.47
C THR A 147 -2.44 0.20 4.73
N CYS A 148 -3.72 0.17 4.32
CA CYS A 148 -4.35 -1.02 3.77
C CYS A 148 -4.45 -0.97 2.24
N LEU A 149 -3.31 -1.04 1.56
CA LEU A 149 -3.20 -0.93 0.10
C LEU A 149 -4.01 -1.98 -0.68
N GLY A 150 -4.22 -3.17 -0.11
CA GLY A 150 -5.02 -4.24 -0.73
C GLY A 150 -6.52 -3.95 -0.79
N ASN A 151 -7.00 -2.97 -0.02
CA ASN A 151 -8.43 -2.71 0.19
C ASN A 151 -8.84 -1.31 -0.31
N GLN A 152 -8.02 -0.73 -1.19
CA GLN A 152 -8.25 0.59 -1.75
C GLN A 152 -9.42 0.59 -2.75
N ALA A 153 -10.16 1.68 -2.80
CA ALA A 153 -11.06 1.98 -3.91
C ALA A 153 -10.24 2.65 -5.02
N GLN A 154 -10.29 2.12 -6.24
CA GLN A 154 -9.55 2.65 -7.38
C GLN A 154 -10.52 3.11 -8.48
N TYR A 155 -10.27 4.29 -9.02
CA TYR A 155 -11.01 4.86 -10.14
C TYR A 155 -10.05 5.38 -11.21
N LYS A 156 -10.20 4.88 -12.44
CA LYS A 156 -9.50 5.39 -13.61
C LYS A 156 -10.35 6.47 -14.26
N VAL A 157 -9.76 7.65 -14.39
CA VAL A 157 -10.43 8.81 -14.99
C VAL A 157 -10.52 8.55 -16.50
N PRO A 158 -11.72 8.65 -17.09
CA PRO A 158 -11.94 8.41 -18.52
C PRO A 158 -11.28 9.48 -19.41
#